data_AF-A0A1Y3NQG6-F1
#
_entry.id   AF-A0A1Y3NQG6-F1
#
_cell.length_a   1.000
_cell.length_b   1.000
_cell.length_c   1.000
_cell.angle_alpha   90.00
_cell.angle_beta   90.00
_cell.angle_gamma   90.00
#
_symmetry.space_group_name_H-M   'P 1'
#
loop_
_entity.id
_entity.type
_entity.pdbx_description
1 polymer ?
#
loop_
_entity_poly.entity_id
_entity_poly.type
_entity_poly.pdbx_seq_one_letter_code
_entity_poly.pdbx_strand_id
1 'polypeptide(L)'
;MKLISFHDLYTNSIIFCLIYSYFVNLSQARKIVLIQNAEPDEHDSSILSLTGEARSICLNELLENDKTLKPQLIYAQNPNGDVYTPLPLKTVNHIATKQNIQINDTFKERQQAKLASTIENLPDEIETVLLCWNRYQIELLVRTLGIDDPPSWNDGYDNLWIVEDDTLNDTTQNLGSCIDRVKADLMSGIPHTIKKNTFFMSVLSLFVIFYFL
;
A
#
# COMPACT_ATOMS: atom_id res chain seq x y z
N MET A 1 -38.40 -48.66 5.20
CA MET A 1 -37.39 -47.96 6.01
C MET A 1 -36.02 -48.49 5.58
N LYS A 2 -35.32 -47.78 4.68
CA LYS A 2 -33.99 -48.21 4.23
C LYS A 2 -32.99 -47.90 5.35
N LEU A 3 -32.40 -48.94 5.94
CA LEU A 3 -31.29 -48.80 6.89
C LEU A 3 -30.08 -48.31 6.09
N ILE A 4 -29.67 -47.08 6.34
CA ILE A 4 -28.43 -46.52 5.81
C ILE A 4 -27.28 -47.32 6.45
N SER A 5 -26.42 -47.89 5.61
CA SER A 5 -25.29 -48.70 6.07
C SER A 5 -24.28 -47.82 6.79
N PHE A 6 -23.72 -48.32 7.89
CA PHE A 6 -22.65 -47.62 8.65
C PHE A 6 -21.43 -47.30 7.75
N HIS A 7 -21.21 -48.11 6.71
CA HIS A 7 -20.18 -47.89 5.71
C HIS A 7 -20.44 -46.65 4.83
N ASP A 8 -21.71 -46.33 4.55
CA ASP A 8 -22.10 -45.18 3.73
C ASP A 8 -21.93 -43.86 4.51
N LEU A 9 -22.10 -43.88 5.82
CA LEU A 9 -21.86 -42.72 6.68
C LEU A 9 -20.36 -42.38 6.79
N TYR A 10 -19.52 -43.41 6.89
CA TYR A 10 -18.07 -43.25 7.01
C TYR A 10 -17.42 -42.73 5.72
N THR A 11 -17.84 -43.24 4.56
CA THR A 11 -17.35 -42.77 3.25
C THR A 11 -17.78 -41.33 2.96
N ASN A 12 -19.01 -40.94 3.28
CA ASN A 12 -19.48 -39.56 3.12
C ASN A 12 -18.71 -38.58 4.01
N SER A 13 -18.31 -38.98 5.24
CA SER A 13 -17.51 -38.14 6.12
C SER A 13 -16.10 -37.89 5.59
N ILE A 14 -15.45 -38.91 5.02
CA ILE A 14 -14.10 -38.77 4.44
C ILE A 14 -14.15 -37.82 3.23
N ILE A 15 -15.16 -37.97 2.38
CA ILE A 15 -15.34 -37.09 1.21
C ILE A 15 -15.56 -35.64 1.66
N PHE A 16 -16.35 -35.39 2.70
CA PHE A 16 -16.55 -34.04 3.25
C PHE A 16 -15.25 -33.43 3.80
N CYS A 17 -14.43 -34.22 4.50
CA CYS A 17 -13.13 -33.78 4.99
C CYS A 17 -12.16 -33.46 3.85
N LEU A 18 -12.12 -34.30 2.80
CA LEU A 18 -11.26 -34.08 1.64
C LEU A 18 -11.67 -32.82 0.86
N ILE A 19 -12.98 -32.62 0.67
CA ILE A 19 -13.52 -31.41 0.04
C ILE A 19 -13.19 -30.17 0.88
N TYR A 20 -13.40 -30.23 2.20
CA TYR A 20 -13.04 -29.12 3.10
C TYR A 20 -11.54 -28.81 3.05
N SER A 21 -10.66 -29.81 3.07
CA SER A 21 -9.21 -29.59 2.93
C SER A 21 -8.81 -29.03 1.56
N TYR A 22 -9.56 -29.34 0.49
CA TYR A 22 -9.31 -28.78 -0.84
C TYR A 22 -9.69 -27.29 -0.89
N PHE A 23 -10.79 -26.89 -0.25
CA PHE A 23 -11.22 -25.50 -0.18
C PHE A 23 -10.37 -24.62 0.74
N VAL A 24 -9.70 -25.18 1.74
CA VAL A 24 -8.89 -24.41 2.70
C VAL A 24 -7.55 -23.95 2.12
N ASN A 25 -7.14 -24.45 0.94
CA ASN A 25 -5.87 -24.09 0.31
C ASN A 25 -5.98 -23.02 -0.79
N LEU A 26 -7.06 -22.22 -0.82
CA LEU A 26 -7.09 -21.02 -1.65
C LEU A 26 -6.23 -19.95 -0.97
N SER A 27 -4.90 -20.08 -1.08
CA SER A 27 -3.94 -19.05 -0.71
C SER A 27 -4.30 -17.80 -1.52
N GLN A 28 -4.71 -16.73 -0.85
CA GLN A 28 -4.86 -15.45 -1.51
C GLN A 28 -3.44 -14.94 -1.79
N ALA A 29 -3.15 -14.64 -3.06
CA ALA A 29 -1.86 -14.09 -3.39
C ALA A 29 -1.68 -12.73 -2.72
N ARG A 30 -0.47 -12.55 -2.17
CA ARG A 30 -0.06 -11.32 -1.53
C ARG A 30 0.07 -10.22 -2.58
N LYS A 31 -0.54 -9.08 -2.30
CA LYS A 31 -0.42 -7.87 -3.10
C LYS A 31 0.80 -7.07 -2.68
N ILE A 32 1.68 -6.80 -3.63
CA ILE A 32 2.82 -5.92 -3.43
C ILE A 32 2.54 -4.62 -4.18
N VAL A 33 2.34 -3.55 -3.42
CA VAL A 33 2.14 -2.20 -3.95
C VAL A 33 3.50 -1.51 -4.03
N LEU A 34 3.89 -1.08 -5.22
CA LEU A 34 5.16 -0.40 -5.47
C LEU A 34 4.94 1.05 -5.86
N ILE A 35 5.68 1.93 -5.19
CA ILE A 35 5.71 3.37 -5.45
C ILE A 35 7.16 3.86 -5.45
N GLN A 36 7.44 4.93 -6.19
CA GLN A 36 8.71 5.63 -6.04
C GLN A 36 8.63 6.67 -4.91
N ASN A 37 9.79 7.17 -4.46
CA ASN A 37 9.82 8.35 -3.61
C ASN A 37 9.22 9.57 -4.32
N ALA A 38 8.55 10.43 -3.57
CA ALA A 38 8.04 11.70 -4.07
C ALA A 38 9.18 12.72 -4.35
N GLU A 39 8.81 13.85 -4.95
CA GLU A 39 9.72 14.85 -5.48
C GLU A 39 10.64 15.46 -4.41
N PRO A 40 11.96 15.49 -4.64
CA PRO A 40 12.88 16.24 -3.78
C PRO A 40 12.62 17.74 -3.85
N ASP A 41 13.07 18.46 -2.83
CA ASP A 41 13.21 19.90 -2.89
C ASP A 41 14.33 20.30 -3.87
N GLU A 42 14.18 21.46 -4.50
CA GLU A 42 15.11 21.97 -5.51
C GLU A 42 16.47 22.40 -4.92
N HIS A 43 16.50 22.75 -3.63
CA HIS A 43 17.70 23.23 -2.94
C HIS A 43 18.26 22.17 -1.97
N ASP A 44 17.44 21.24 -1.51
CA ASP A 44 17.86 20.14 -0.65
C ASP A 44 17.24 18.80 -1.07
N SER A 45 18.02 17.98 -1.78
CA SER A 45 17.58 16.66 -2.25
C SER A 45 17.32 15.64 -1.13
N SER A 46 17.56 16.00 0.14
CA SER A 46 17.27 15.17 1.31
C SER A 46 15.89 15.43 1.91
N ILE A 47 15.17 16.45 1.45
CA ILE A 47 13.80 16.76 1.87
C ILE A 47 12.84 16.67 0.69
N LEU A 48 11.56 16.47 0.98
CA LEU A 48 10.51 16.55 -0.04
C LEU A 48 10.26 18.02 -0.36
N SER A 49 10.02 18.32 -1.63
CA SER A 49 9.44 19.61 -2.00
C SER A 49 8.01 19.73 -1.45
N LEU A 50 7.45 20.94 -1.47
CA LEU A 50 6.03 21.15 -1.15
C LEU A 50 5.10 20.26 -2.01
N THR A 51 5.44 20.08 -3.29
CA THR A 51 4.71 19.17 -4.19
C THR A 51 4.90 17.71 -3.77
N GLY A 52 6.13 17.30 -3.42
CA GLY A 52 6.42 15.94 -2.99
C GLY A 52 5.74 15.57 -1.66
N GLU A 53 5.68 16.51 -0.71
CA GLU A 53 4.94 16.34 0.54
C GLU A 53 3.43 16.20 0.28
N ALA A 54 2.86 17.06 -0.56
CA ALA A 54 1.46 16.96 -0.95
C ALA A 54 1.16 15.64 -1.67
N ARG A 55 2.05 15.18 -2.56
CA ARG A 55 1.91 13.92 -3.26
C ARG A 55 1.98 12.73 -2.31
N SER A 56 2.92 12.73 -1.36
CA SER A 56 2.98 11.73 -0.29
C SER A 56 1.64 11.62 0.43
N ILE A 57 1.04 12.76 0.82
CA ILE A 57 -0.27 12.78 1.47
C ILE A 57 -1.36 12.21 0.54
N CYS A 58 -1.42 12.63 -0.72
CA CYS A 58 -2.42 12.18 -1.69
C CYS A 58 -2.35 10.69 -2.01
N LEU A 59 -1.13 10.16 -2.17
CA LEU A 59 -0.89 8.74 -2.37
C LEU A 59 -1.39 7.93 -1.16
N ASN A 60 -1.21 8.48 0.04
CA ASN A 60 -1.69 7.84 1.26
C ASN A 60 -3.22 7.88 1.37
N GLU A 61 -3.88 8.96 0.92
CA GLU A 61 -5.34 8.99 0.84
C GLU A 61 -5.87 7.94 -0.13
N LEU A 62 -5.22 7.73 -1.28
CA LEU A 62 -5.58 6.69 -2.24
C LEU A 62 -5.51 5.29 -1.59
N LEU A 63 -4.36 4.96 -0.99
CA LEU A 63 -4.13 3.65 -0.36
C LEU A 63 -5.05 3.41 0.86
N GLU A 64 -5.47 4.46 1.55
CA GLU A 64 -6.38 4.34 2.69
C GLU A 64 -7.84 4.15 2.25
N ASN A 65 -8.26 4.82 1.17
CA ASN A 65 -9.63 4.75 0.69
C ASN A 65 -9.92 3.42 -0.01
N ASP A 66 -8.91 2.78 -0.60
CA ASP A 66 -9.01 1.42 -1.13
C ASP A 66 -8.55 0.38 -0.10
N LYS A 67 -9.52 -0.34 0.48
CA LYS A 67 -9.24 -1.39 1.47
C LYS A 67 -8.32 -2.48 0.94
N THR A 68 -8.32 -2.73 -0.36
CA THR A 68 -7.52 -3.79 -0.99
C THR A 68 -6.07 -3.37 -1.25
N LEU A 69 -5.76 -2.08 -1.11
CA LEU A 69 -4.41 -1.51 -1.24
C LEU A 69 -3.85 -1.04 0.10
N LYS A 70 -4.64 -1.12 1.17
CA LYS A 70 -4.24 -0.71 2.49
C LYS A 70 -3.10 -1.61 3.00
N PRO A 71 -1.88 -1.10 3.21
CA PRO A 71 -0.76 -1.94 3.60
C PRO A 71 -0.91 -2.46 5.03
N GLN A 72 -0.44 -3.68 5.26
CA GLN A 72 -0.20 -4.23 6.60
C GLN A 72 1.27 -4.09 6.99
N LEU A 73 2.17 -4.09 6.00
CA LEU A 73 3.59 -3.83 6.16
C LEU A 73 4.06 -2.77 5.16
N ILE A 74 5.03 -1.98 5.60
CA ILE A 74 5.67 -0.94 4.78
C ILE A 74 7.18 -1.18 4.80
N TYR A 75 7.76 -1.37 3.63
CA TYR A 75 9.20 -1.32 3.44
C TYR A 75 9.57 -0.06 2.67
N ALA A 76 10.60 0.63 3.14
CA ALA A 76 11.20 1.75 2.44
C ALA A 76 12.69 1.49 2.22
N GLN A 77 13.27 2.09 1.18
CA GLN A 77 14.71 2.03 0.99
C GLN A 77 15.45 2.60 2.19
N ASN A 78 16.46 1.88 2.68
CA ASN A 78 17.39 2.40 3.66
C ASN A 78 18.05 3.67 3.14
N PRO A 79 18.07 4.77 3.91
CA PRO A 79 18.68 6.02 3.46
C PRO A 79 20.20 5.93 3.27
N ASN A 80 20.87 4.99 3.95
CA ASN A 80 22.33 4.84 3.96
C ASN A 80 22.80 3.78 2.94
N GLY A 81 22.26 3.86 1.72
CA GLY A 81 22.67 3.08 0.55
C GLY A 81 24.01 3.53 -0.06
N ASP A 82 24.29 3.09 -1.29
CA ASP A 82 25.42 3.62 -2.05
C ASP A 82 25.11 5.06 -2.49
N VAL A 83 23.84 5.32 -2.79
CA VAL A 83 23.26 6.65 -2.97
C VAL A 83 22.45 7.00 -1.72
N TYR A 84 22.92 8.02 -0.99
CA TYR A 84 22.17 8.52 0.16
C TYR A 84 20.85 9.16 -0.30
N THR A 85 19.73 8.70 0.25
CA THR A 85 18.44 9.37 0.06
C THR A 85 17.41 8.97 1.12
N PRO A 86 16.90 9.90 1.93
CA PRO A 86 15.83 9.63 2.90
C PRO A 86 14.42 9.75 2.30
N LEU A 87 14.31 10.10 1.02
CA LEU A 87 13.02 10.43 0.40
C LEU A 87 12.03 9.26 0.38
N PRO A 88 12.43 7.99 0.14
CA PRO A 88 11.50 6.86 0.25
C PRO A 88 10.85 6.76 1.63
N LEU A 89 11.65 6.89 2.70
CA LEU A 89 11.16 6.89 4.08
C LEU A 89 10.19 8.06 4.33
N LYS A 90 10.55 9.27 3.89
CA LYS A 90 9.69 10.47 4.04
C LYS A 90 8.37 10.32 3.29
N THR A 91 8.39 9.69 2.12
CA THR A 91 7.20 9.50 1.26
C THR A 91 6.14 8.64 1.92
N VAL A 92 6.53 7.58 2.65
CA VAL A 92 5.57 6.69 3.33
C VAL A 92 5.28 7.07 4.78
N ASN A 93 5.96 8.09 5.31
CA ASN A 93 5.85 8.45 6.73
C ASN A 93 4.42 8.81 7.16
N HIS A 94 3.66 9.46 6.26
CA HIS A 94 2.30 9.88 6.59
C HIS A 94 1.34 8.68 6.71
N ILE A 95 1.34 7.71 5.80
CA ILE A 95 0.52 6.48 5.94
C ILE A 95 0.96 5.62 7.12
N ALA A 96 2.27 5.48 7.33
CA ALA A 96 2.83 4.74 8.46
C ALA A 96 2.34 5.30 9.80
N THR A 97 2.46 6.62 9.98
CA THR A 97 2.00 7.32 11.19
C THR A 97 0.49 7.19 11.37
N LYS A 98 -0.28 7.42 10.30
CA LYS A 98 -1.75 7.40 10.35
C LYS A 98 -2.32 6.02 10.66
N GLN A 99 -1.69 4.97 10.15
CA GLN A 99 -2.13 3.58 10.34
C GLN A 99 -1.42 2.88 11.49
N ASN A 100 -0.50 3.58 12.19
CA ASN A 100 0.33 3.03 13.24
C ASN A 100 1.12 1.78 12.79
N ILE A 101 1.69 1.84 11.58
CA ILE A 101 2.52 0.80 10.98
C ILE A 101 3.98 1.24 11.07
N GLN A 102 4.84 0.37 11.59
CA GLN A 102 6.28 0.63 11.60
C GLN A 102 6.84 0.48 10.17
N ILE A 103 7.65 1.45 9.74
CA ILE A 103 8.37 1.36 8.47
C ILE A 103 9.61 0.49 8.69
N ASN A 104 9.79 -0.52 7.84
CA ASN A 104 11.02 -1.31 7.79
C ASN A 104 11.95 -0.74 6.72
N ASP A 105 13.04 -0.12 7.14
CA ASP A 105 14.04 0.48 6.27
C ASP A 105 15.36 -0.31 6.26
N THR A 106 15.32 -1.62 6.59
CA THR A 106 16.55 -2.42 6.76
C THR A 106 17.28 -2.75 5.45
N PHE A 107 16.63 -2.61 4.31
CA PHE A 107 17.15 -3.01 3.00
C PHE A 107 17.73 -1.83 2.23
N LYS A 108 18.96 -1.96 1.76
CA LYS A 108 19.62 -0.97 0.89
C LYS A 108 19.22 -1.13 -0.56
N GLU A 109 19.46 -0.09 -1.36
CA GLU A 109 19.10 0.04 -2.78
C GLU A 109 19.26 -1.21 -3.66
N ARG A 110 20.32 -2.01 -3.46
CA ARG A 110 20.69 -3.19 -4.26
C ARG A 110 20.44 -4.52 -3.56
N GLN A 111 19.57 -4.54 -2.54
CA GLN A 111 19.23 -5.73 -1.76
C GLN A 111 17.86 -6.31 -2.13
N GLN A 112 17.40 -6.10 -3.38
CA GLN A 112 16.09 -6.55 -3.87
C GLN A 112 15.89 -8.06 -3.70
N ALA A 113 16.91 -8.88 -3.98
CA ALA A 113 16.80 -10.33 -3.80
C ALA A 113 16.53 -10.73 -2.35
N LYS A 114 17.19 -10.04 -1.40
CA LYS A 114 16.97 -10.26 0.03
C LYS A 114 15.60 -9.78 0.46
N LEU A 115 15.15 -8.64 -0.06
CA LEU A 115 13.80 -8.12 0.19
C LEU A 115 12.72 -9.05 -0.37
N ALA A 116 12.83 -9.49 -1.62
CA ALA A 116 11.90 -10.41 -2.26
C ALA A 116 11.79 -11.73 -1.48
N SER A 117 12.93 -12.34 -1.13
CA SER A 117 12.94 -13.53 -0.28
C SER A 117 12.33 -13.27 1.11
N THR A 118 12.53 -12.08 1.69
CA THR A 118 11.88 -11.71 2.95
C THR A 118 10.36 -11.65 2.80
N ILE A 119 9.88 -11.05 1.70
CA ILE A 119 8.45 -10.92 1.41
C ILE A 119 7.81 -12.27 1.13
N GLU A 120 8.49 -13.16 0.39
CA GLU A 120 8.03 -14.52 0.10
C GLU A 120 7.80 -15.33 1.38
N ASN A 121 8.67 -15.16 2.37
CA ASN A 121 8.60 -15.86 3.66
C ASN A 121 7.70 -15.17 4.70
N LEU A 122 6.92 -14.14 4.32
CA LEU A 122 5.96 -13.53 5.24
C LEU A 122 4.78 -14.46 5.53
N PRO A 123 4.20 -14.38 6.74
CA PRO A 123 2.98 -15.13 7.08
C PRO A 123 1.82 -14.84 6.11
N ASP A 124 0.99 -15.84 5.84
CA ASP A 124 -0.13 -15.78 4.88
C ASP A 124 -1.17 -14.71 5.25
N GLU A 125 -1.30 -14.35 6.53
CA GLU A 125 -2.19 -13.27 6.97
C GLU A 125 -1.75 -11.87 6.51
N ILE A 126 -0.52 -11.72 6.01
CA ILE A 126 -0.04 -10.48 5.40
C ILE A 126 -0.44 -10.50 3.93
N GLU A 127 -1.56 -9.86 3.63
CA GLU A 127 -2.16 -9.78 2.29
C GLU A 127 -1.59 -8.61 1.48
N THR A 128 -1.25 -7.47 2.11
CA THR A 128 -0.77 -6.28 1.38
C THR A 128 0.52 -5.71 1.96
N VAL A 129 1.53 -5.54 1.09
CA VAL A 129 2.84 -4.96 1.41
C VAL A 129 3.08 -3.72 0.53
N LEU A 130 3.40 -2.59 1.13
CA LEU A 130 3.83 -1.39 0.41
C LEU A 130 5.35 -1.31 0.35
N LEU A 131 5.89 -1.14 -0.85
CA LEU A 131 7.31 -0.90 -1.11
C LEU A 131 7.49 0.51 -1.67
N CYS A 132 8.29 1.32 -0.99
CA CYS A 132 8.69 2.64 -1.49
C CYS A 132 10.20 2.68 -1.73
N TRP A 133 10.59 3.01 -2.96
CA TRP A 133 11.98 2.91 -3.37
C TRP A 133 12.43 4.06 -4.27
N ASN A 134 13.74 4.14 -4.54
CA ASN A 134 14.23 4.99 -5.61
C ASN A 134 13.77 4.45 -6.98
N ARG A 135 13.30 5.37 -7.84
CA ARG A 135 12.82 5.10 -9.19
C ARG A 135 13.71 4.20 -10.04
N TYR A 136 15.03 4.33 -9.95
CA TYR A 136 15.97 3.59 -10.78
C TYR A 136 16.09 2.11 -10.43
N GLN A 137 15.46 1.68 -9.34
CA GLN A 137 15.51 0.29 -8.89
C GLN A 137 14.15 -0.39 -8.98
N ILE A 138 13.06 0.33 -9.31
CA ILE A 138 11.71 -0.23 -9.30
C ILE A 138 11.58 -1.39 -10.29
N GLU A 139 12.03 -1.20 -11.53
CA GLU A 139 12.00 -2.27 -12.55
C GLU A 139 12.78 -3.51 -12.11
N LEU A 140 13.99 -3.34 -11.54
CA LEU A 140 14.80 -4.44 -11.03
C LEU A 140 14.11 -5.14 -9.84
N LEU A 141 13.46 -4.37 -8.97
CA LEU A 141 12.72 -4.90 -7.84
C LEU A 141 11.57 -5.78 -8.33
N VAL A 142 10.79 -5.31 -9.31
CA VAL A 142 9.70 -6.08 -9.92
C VAL A 142 10.20 -7.34 -10.64
N ARG A 143 11.33 -7.27 -11.35
CA ARG A 143 11.98 -8.48 -11.91
C ARG A 143 12.33 -9.50 -10.83
N THR A 144 12.81 -9.01 -9.69
CA THR A 144 13.17 -9.87 -8.56
C THR A 144 11.95 -10.46 -7.85
N LEU A 145 10.77 -9.85 -8.03
CA LEU A 145 9.48 -10.38 -7.55
C LEU A 145 8.86 -11.38 -8.53
N GLY A 146 9.55 -11.79 -9.60
CA GLY A 146 9.11 -12.84 -10.52
C GLY A 146 8.53 -12.33 -11.85
N ILE A 147 8.45 -11.01 -12.06
CA ILE A 147 7.99 -10.44 -13.33
C ILE A 147 9.17 -10.35 -14.28
N ASP A 148 9.37 -11.31 -15.18
CA ASP A 148 10.54 -11.33 -16.06
C ASP A 148 10.62 -10.09 -16.97
N ASP A 149 9.47 -9.66 -17.49
CA ASP A 149 9.17 -8.70 -18.57
C ASP A 149 8.67 -7.26 -18.27
N PRO A 150 8.97 -6.56 -17.15
CA PRO A 150 8.17 -5.40 -16.77
C PRO A 150 8.31 -4.26 -17.80
N PRO A 151 7.24 -3.48 -18.04
CA PRO A 151 7.31 -2.29 -18.85
C PRO A 151 8.30 -1.30 -18.23
N SER A 152 8.73 -0.30 -19.01
CA SER A 152 9.60 0.73 -18.45
C SER A 152 8.82 1.61 -17.47
N TRP A 153 9.44 1.91 -16.32
CA TRP A 153 8.90 2.80 -15.31
C TRP A 153 8.92 4.25 -15.82
N ASN A 154 7.74 4.87 -15.87
CA ASN A 154 7.60 6.26 -16.34
C ASN A 154 8.34 7.24 -15.41
N ASP A 155 8.81 8.37 -15.94
CA ASP A 155 9.50 9.42 -15.18
C ASP A 155 8.61 10.12 -14.14
N GLY A 156 7.28 9.97 -14.25
CA GLY A 156 6.30 10.57 -13.36
C GLY A 156 6.34 10.05 -11.92
N TYR A 157 5.91 10.89 -10.97
CA TYR A 157 5.82 10.57 -9.54
C TYR A 157 4.49 9.96 -9.10
N ASP A 158 3.53 9.84 -10.02
CA ASP A 158 2.19 9.28 -9.77
C ASP A 158 2.06 7.79 -10.10
N ASN A 159 3.18 7.16 -10.46
CA ASN A 159 3.17 5.76 -10.84
C ASN A 159 2.91 4.90 -9.59
N LEU A 160 1.98 3.95 -9.75
CA LEU A 160 1.67 2.94 -8.76
C LEU A 160 1.56 1.61 -9.49
N TRP A 161 2.46 0.71 -9.18
CA TRP A 161 2.45 -0.65 -9.70
C TRP A 161 1.98 -1.62 -8.64
N ILE A 162 1.21 -2.61 -9.06
CA ILE A 162 0.70 -3.66 -8.19
C ILE A 162 1.18 -4.99 -8.76
N VAL A 163 1.93 -5.75 -7.96
CA VAL A 163 2.29 -7.14 -8.26
C VAL A 163 1.40 -8.06 -7.44
N GLU A 164 0.71 -8.98 -8.12
CA GLU A 164 -0.21 -9.97 -7.54
C GLU A 164 -0.34 -11.14 -8.52
N ASP A 165 -0.30 -12.39 -8.04
CA ASP A 165 -0.42 -13.60 -8.88
C ASP A 165 0.54 -13.65 -10.10
N ASP A 166 1.81 -13.27 -9.92
CA ASP A 166 2.81 -13.15 -11.00
C ASP A 166 2.41 -12.18 -12.13
N THR A 167 1.41 -11.33 -11.88
CA THR A 167 0.98 -10.27 -12.79
C THR A 167 1.42 -8.91 -12.27
N LEU A 168 1.68 -7.99 -13.20
CA LEU A 168 1.97 -6.60 -12.91
C LEU A 168 0.87 -5.72 -13.49
N ASN A 169 0.18 -4.98 -12.63
CA ASN A 169 -0.79 -3.98 -13.02
C ASN A 169 -0.20 -2.58 -12.84
N ASP A 170 -0.03 -1.86 -13.94
CA ASP A 170 0.25 -0.42 -13.90
C ASP A 170 -1.04 0.34 -13.65
N THR A 171 -1.14 0.94 -12.48
CA THR A 171 -2.28 1.74 -12.05
C THR A 171 -1.86 3.19 -11.80
N THR A 172 -0.96 3.72 -12.64
CA THR A 172 -0.55 5.13 -12.58
C THR A 172 -1.76 6.05 -12.41
N GLN A 173 -1.66 6.95 -11.44
CA GLN A 173 -2.77 7.77 -10.98
C GLN A 173 -2.70 9.19 -11.55
N ASN A 174 -3.81 9.91 -11.48
CA ASN A 174 -3.81 11.36 -11.68
C ASN A 174 -4.10 12.02 -10.33
N LEU A 175 -3.04 12.36 -9.59
CA LEU A 175 -3.17 12.98 -8.27
C LEU A 175 -3.21 14.51 -8.33
N GLY A 176 -3.20 15.13 -9.52
CA GLY A 176 -3.05 16.58 -9.67
C GLY A 176 -4.07 17.40 -8.85
N SER A 177 -5.35 17.04 -8.91
CA SER A 177 -6.41 17.73 -8.16
C SER A 177 -6.24 17.60 -6.63
N CYS A 178 -5.79 16.43 -6.15
CA CYS A 178 -5.50 16.24 -4.74
C CYS A 178 -4.27 17.05 -4.32
N ILE A 179 -3.21 17.03 -5.13
CA ILE A 179 -1.95 17.73 -4.84
C ILE A 179 -2.18 19.22 -4.74
N ASP A 180 -2.90 19.82 -5.68
CA ASP A 180 -3.20 21.25 -5.65
C ASP A 180 -3.97 21.64 -4.37
N ARG A 181 -4.94 20.82 -3.97
CA ARG A 181 -5.70 21.00 -2.73
C ARG A 181 -4.77 20.92 -1.50
N VAL A 182 -3.97 19.86 -1.39
CA VAL A 182 -3.10 19.64 -0.23
C VAL A 182 -2.00 20.68 -0.15
N LYS A 183 -1.41 21.10 -1.29
CA LYS A 183 -0.44 22.20 -1.34
C LYS A 183 -1.02 23.51 -0.79
N ALA A 184 -2.24 23.86 -1.19
CA ALA A 184 -2.92 25.05 -0.67
C ALA A 184 -3.11 24.97 0.85
N ASP A 185 -3.50 23.79 1.37
CA ASP A 185 -3.64 23.57 2.81
C ASP A 185 -2.28 23.70 3.53
N LEU A 186 -1.21 23.06 3.03
CA LEU A 186 0.15 23.15 3.59
C LEU A 186 0.68 24.60 3.64
N MET A 187 0.49 25.38 2.57
CA MET A 187 0.90 26.79 2.52
C MET A 187 0.14 27.68 3.49
N SER A 188 -1.13 27.36 3.77
CA SER A 188 -1.96 28.12 4.72
C SER A 188 -1.63 27.82 6.19
N GLY A 189 -0.79 26.81 6.46
CA GLY A 189 -0.49 26.36 7.82
C GLY A 189 -1.66 25.67 8.52
N ILE A 190 -2.73 25.35 7.80
CA ILE A 190 -3.91 24.65 8.35
C ILE A 190 -3.60 23.15 8.42
N PRO A 191 -3.67 22.52 9.60
CA PRO A 191 -3.47 21.08 9.72
C PRO A 191 -4.53 20.30 8.93
N HIS A 192 -4.07 19.49 7.98
CA HIS A 192 -4.92 18.69 7.08
C HIS A 192 -5.88 17.73 7.83
N THR A 193 -5.56 17.35 9.07
CA THR A 193 -6.40 16.50 9.93
C THR A 193 -7.71 17.16 10.38
N ILE A 194 -7.86 18.48 10.29
CA ILE A 194 -8.97 19.20 10.94
C ILE A 194 -10.23 19.30 10.06
N LYS A 195 -10.12 19.23 8.73
CA LYS A 195 -11.28 19.46 7.84
C LYS A 195 -12.32 18.33 7.80
N LYS A 196 -11.95 17.07 8.07
CA LYS A 196 -12.90 15.94 7.93
C LYS A 196 -13.96 15.89 9.05
N ASN A 197 -13.68 16.45 10.23
CA ASN A 197 -14.61 16.43 11.36
C ASN A 197 -15.58 17.63 11.41
N THR A 198 -15.30 18.72 10.70
CA THR A 198 -16.14 19.93 10.77
C THR A 198 -17.44 19.79 9.98
N PHE A 199 -17.46 18.96 8.93
CA PHE A 199 -18.69 18.69 8.15
C PHE A 199 -19.68 17.78 8.89
N PHE A 200 -19.20 16.89 9.75
CA PHE A 200 -20.08 15.99 10.50
C PHE A 200 -20.79 16.69 11.67
N MET A 201 -20.15 17.69 12.27
CA MET A 201 -20.72 18.46 13.39
C MET A 201 -21.77 19.49 12.94
N SER A 202 -21.68 20.03 11.72
CA SER A 202 -22.69 20.96 11.20
C SER A 202 -23.98 20.26 10.75
N VAL A 203 -23.91 19.00 10.32
CA VAL A 203 -25.11 18.21 9.98
C VAL A 203 -25.85 17.76 11.25
N LEU A 204 -25.14 17.40 12.32
CA LEU A 204 -25.78 17.01 13.58
C LEU A 204 -26.56 18.16 14.23
N SER A 205 -26.09 19.41 14.13
CA SER A 205 -26.80 20.56 14.71
C SER A 205 -28.08 20.91 13.96
N LEU A 206 -28.13 20.70 12.64
CA LEU A 206 -29.34 20.89 11.84
C LEU A 206 -30.42 19.85 12.14
N PHE A 207 -30.04 18.59 12.42
CA PHE A 207 -30.99 17.55 12.81
C PHE A 207 -31.60 17.76 14.19
N VAL A 208 -30.86 18.33 15.14
CA VAL A 208 -31.40 18.66 16.48
C VAL A 208 -32.43 19.78 16.39
N ILE A 209 -32.26 20.76 15.49
CA ILE A 209 -33.23 21.87 15.34
C ILE A 209 -34.56 21.37 14.74
N PHE A 210 -34.53 20.39 13.83
CA PHE A 210 -35.76 19.82 13.25
C PHE A 210 -36.52 18.87 14.19
N TYR A 211 -35.87 18.32 15.22
CA TYR A 211 -36.54 17.44 16.19
C TYR A 211 -37.28 18.20 17.30
N PHE A 212 -37.04 19.51 17.43
CA PHE A 212 -37.59 20.38 18.47
C PHE A 212 -38.55 21.46 17.94
N LEU A 213 -38.95 21.38 16.67
CA LEU A 213 -40.00 22.18 16.03
C LEU A 213 -41.16 21.27 15.62
#